data_AF-A0A0D7AUA1-F1
#
_entry.id   AF-A0A0D7AUA1-F1
#
_cell.length_a   1.000
_cell.length_b   1.000
_cell.length_c   1.000
_cell.angle_alpha   90.00
_cell.angle_beta   90.00
_cell.angle_gamma   90.00
#
_symmetry.space_group_name_H-M   'P 1'
#
loop_
_entity.id
_entity.type
_entity.pdbx_description
1 polymer ?
#
loop_
_entity_poly.entity_id
_entity_poly.type
_entity_poly.pdbx_seq_one_letter_code
_entity_poly.pdbx_strand_id
1 'polypeptide(L)' 'MCKQNEAFAWTDEEGGQFKEEFFPPVKIAVQEHVPWVLKNIPIPPGIMDEVCKQLKEKMDAGILEPSSSLTLVLRP' A
#
# COMPACT_ATOMS: atom_id res chain seq x y z
N MET A 1 -21.70 -0.10 25.50
CA MET A 1 -20.64 0.13 24.50
C MET A 1 -19.69 1.20 25.02
N CYS A 2 -18.38 1.02 24.88
CA CYS A 2 -17.38 2.00 25.32
C CYS A 2 -17.45 3.25 24.42
N LYS A 3 -17.43 4.45 25.02
CA LYS A 3 -17.64 5.73 24.32
C LYS A 3 -16.64 6.06 23.21
N GLN A 4 -15.54 5.32 23.10
CA GLN A 4 -14.40 5.60 22.21
C GLN A 4 -14.13 4.45 21.23
N ASN A 5 -15.11 3.57 20.98
CA ASN A 5 -14.88 2.40 20.13
C ASN A 5 -14.42 2.76 18.70
N GLU A 6 -14.86 3.90 18.20
CA GLU A 6 -14.54 4.42 16.86
C GLU A 6 -13.24 5.25 16.81
N ALA A 7 -12.55 5.42 17.95
CA ALA A 7 -11.29 6.17 18.00
C ALA A 7 -10.09 5.33 17.54
N PHE A 8 -10.23 4.01 17.53
CA PHE A 8 -9.22 3.06 17.09
C PHE A 8 -9.71 2.28 15.88
N ALA A 9 -8.81 2.03 14.94
CA ALA A 9 -9.03 1.04 13.88
C ALA A 9 -8.56 -0.33 14.38
N TRP A 10 -9.44 -1.31 14.31
CA TRP A 10 -9.21 -2.71 14.67
C TRP A 10 -8.95 -3.58 13.45
N THR A 11 -9.43 -3.15 12.27
CA THR A 11 -9.23 -3.79 10.98
C THR A 11 -8.63 -2.81 9.97
N ASP A 12 -8.02 -3.33 8.90
CA ASP A 12 -7.47 -2.49 7.82
C ASP A 12 -8.58 -1.69 7.09
N GLU A 13 -9.81 -2.20 7.07
CA GLU A 13 -10.99 -1.52 6.49
C GLU A 13 -11.43 -0.29 7.31
N GLU A 14 -11.17 -0.29 8.62
CA GLU A 14 -11.43 0.85 9.51
C GLU A 14 -10.33 1.92 9.42
N GLY A 15 -9.22 1.61 8.72
CA GLY A 15 -8.16 2.54 8.41
C GLY A 15 -8.62 3.62 7.42
N GLY A 16 -9.04 4.77 7.93
CA GLY A 16 -9.44 5.90 7.09
C GLY A 16 -8.27 6.59 6.37
N GLN A 17 -8.59 7.34 5.32
CA GLN A 17 -7.67 8.24 4.64
C GLN A 17 -7.94 9.70 5.03
N PHE A 18 -6.91 10.54 4.96
CA PHE A 18 -7.11 11.98 5.09
C PHE A 18 -7.97 12.50 3.94
N LYS A 19 -8.96 13.33 4.27
CA LYS A 19 -9.77 13.98 3.24
C LYS A 19 -8.92 14.96 2.44
N GLU A 20 -8.93 14.80 1.13
CA GLU A 20 -8.11 15.60 0.20
C GLU A 20 -8.41 17.11 0.30
N GLU A 21 -9.64 17.49 0.69
CA GLU A 21 -10.04 18.88 0.98
C GLU A 21 -9.17 19.56 2.04
N PHE A 22 -8.75 18.80 3.06
CA PHE A 22 -7.92 19.31 4.15
C PHE A 22 -6.43 19.00 3.95
N PHE A 23 -6.13 17.91 3.25
CA PHE A 23 -4.77 17.41 3.04
C PHE A 23 -4.57 17.08 1.56
N PRO A 24 -4.20 18.07 0.72
CA PRO A 24 -3.96 17.83 -0.69
C PRO A 24 -2.75 16.88 -0.89
N PRO A 25 -2.65 16.20 -2.05
CA PRO A 25 -1.56 15.27 -2.30
C PRO A 25 -0.18 15.94 -2.19
N VAL A 26 0.74 15.26 -1.52
CA VAL A 26 2.11 15.75 -1.34
C VAL A 26 2.86 15.65 -2.68
N LYS A 27 3.48 16.76 -3.11
CA LYS A 27 4.37 16.79 -4.26
C LYS A 27 5.80 16.55 -3.80
N ILE A 28 6.36 15.40 -4.17
CA ILE A 28 7.77 15.08 -3.93
C ILE A 28 8.61 15.90 -4.91
N ALA A 29 9.53 16.73 -4.41
CA ALA A 29 10.45 17.47 -5.25
C ALA A 29 11.41 16.49 -5.95
N VAL A 30 11.53 16.60 -7.27
CA VAL A 30 12.40 15.76 -8.09
C VAL A 30 13.46 16.62 -8.78
N GLN A 31 14.68 16.11 -8.84
CA GLN A 31 15.72 16.62 -9.75
C GLN A 31 15.61 15.87 -11.08
N GLU A 32 16.08 16.43 -12.19
CA GLU A 32 16.18 15.69 -13.45
C GLU A 32 17.07 14.46 -13.27
N HIS A 33 16.49 13.27 -13.44
CA HIS A 33 17.17 11.99 -13.33
C HIS A 33 16.50 10.95 -14.22
N VAL A 34 17.24 9.88 -14.53
CA VAL A 34 16.67 8.69 -15.14
C VAL A 34 16.03 7.84 -14.03
N PRO A 35 14.76 7.42 -14.16
CA PRO A 35 14.13 6.56 -13.16
C PRO A 35 14.96 5.31 -12.88
N TRP A 36 15.20 5.02 -11.60
CA TRP A 36 15.94 3.82 -11.20
C TRP A 36 15.03 2.59 -11.29
N VAL A 37 15.43 1.59 -12.08
CA VAL A 37 14.73 0.31 -12.18
C VAL A 37 15.62 -0.78 -11.60
N LEU A 38 15.27 -1.27 -10.41
CA LEU A 38 15.95 -2.40 -9.77
C LEU A 38 15.11 -3.67 -9.93
N LYS A 39 15.78 -4.80 -10.18
CA LYS A 39 15.13 -6.11 -10.12
C LYS A 39 14.63 -6.39 -8.71
N ASN A 40 13.39 -6.83 -8.57
CA ASN A 40 12.81 -7.19 -7.27
C ASN A 40 13.56 -8.35 -6.62
N ILE A 41 13.67 -8.30 -5.29
CA ILE A 41 14.23 -9.38 -4.48
C ILE A 41 13.24 -10.57 -4.54
N PRO A 42 13.69 -11.80 -4.84
CA PRO A 42 12.81 -12.96 -4.85
C PRO A 42 12.16 -13.18 -3.48
N ILE A 43 10.85 -13.42 -3.48
CA ILE A 43 10.13 -13.77 -2.26
C ILE A 43 10.40 -15.26 -1.97
N PRO A 44 10.86 -15.62 -0.76
CA PRO A 44 11.04 -17.01 -0.38
C PRO A 44 9.72 -17.80 -0.51
N PRO A 45 9.73 -19.03 -1.07
CA PRO A 45 8.51 -19.80 -1.29
C PRO A 45 7.68 -20.04 -0.02
N GLY A 46 8.34 -20.19 1.13
CA GLY A 46 7.67 -20.44 2.42
C GLY A 46 6.83 -19.28 2.95
N ILE A 47 6.98 -18.06 2.41
CA ILE A 47 6.19 -16.88 2.81
C ILE A 47 5.39 -16.27 1.66
N MET A 48 5.42 -16.89 0.47
CA MET A 48 4.81 -16.32 -0.75
C MET A 48 3.31 -16.09 -0.58
N ASP A 49 2.59 -17.06 -0.03
CA ASP A 49 1.14 -16.98 0.15
C ASP A 49 0.74 -15.89 1.15
N GLU A 50 1.53 -15.72 2.22
CA GLU A 50 1.30 -14.69 3.24
C GLU A 50 1.51 -13.29 2.66
N VAL A 51 2.59 -13.10 1.89
CA VAL A 51 2.86 -11.82 1.21
C VAL A 51 1.76 -11.50 0.20
N CYS A 52 1.34 -12.49 -0.60
CA CYS A 52 0.24 -12.33 -1.55
C CYS A 52 -1.07 -11.94 -0.86
N LYS A 53 -1.35 -12.54 0.30
CA LYS A 53 -2.55 -12.23 1.09
C LYS A 53 -2.52 -10.78 1.59
N GLN A 54 -1.42 -10.36 2.23
CA GLN A 54 -1.29 -9.00 2.76
C GLN A 54 -1.37 -7.93 1.65
N LEU A 55 -0.82 -8.22 0.47
CA LEU A 55 -0.92 -7.31 -0.68
C LEU A 55 -2.36 -7.14 -1.14
N LYS A 56 -3.15 -8.22 -1.22
CA LYS A 56 -4.57 -8.16 -1.58
C LYS A 56 -5.37 -7.37 -0.55
N GLU A 57 -5.17 -7.63 0.74
CA GLU A 57 -5.86 -6.91 1.82
C GLU A 57 -5.62 -5.40 1.74
N LYS A 58 -4.38 -4.98 1.44
CA LYS A 58 -4.05 -3.56 1.26
C LYS A 58 -4.62 -2.94 -0.02
N MET A 59 -4.80 -3.73 -1.08
CA MET A 59 -5.49 -3.29 -2.28
C MET A 59 -6.99 -3.12 -2.03
N ASP A 60 -7.61 -4.07 -1.34
CA ASP A 60 -9.03 -4.03 -0.98
C ASP A 60 -9.34 -2.87 -0.04
N ALA A 61 -8.43 -2.55 0.89
CA ALA A 61 -8.49 -1.36 1.75
C ALA A 61 -8.23 -0.02 1.01
N GLY A 62 -7.89 -0.04 -0.29
CA GLY A 62 -7.59 1.16 -1.07
C GLY A 62 -6.29 1.87 -0.67
N ILE A 63 -5.42 1.21 0.11
CA ILE A 63 -4.11 1.74 0.51
C ILE A 63 -3.09 1.58 -0.62
N LEU A 64 -3.17 0.48 -1.37
CA LEU A 64 -2.30 0.19 -2.51
C LEU A 64 -3.08 0.20 -3.82
N GLU A 65 -2.57 0.95 -4.79
CA GLU A 65 -3.13 1.00 -6.15
C GLU A 65 -2.29 0.17 -7.13
N PRO A 66 -2.92 -0.47 -8.14
CA PRO A 66 -2.20 -1.12 -9.23
C PRO A 66 -1.30 -0.13 -9.99
N SER A 67 -0.03 -0.48 -10.17
CA SER A 67 0.94 0.33 -10.93
C SER A 67 1.85 -0.55 -11.76
N SER A 68 2.26 -0.10 -12.95
CA SER A 68 3.22 -0.81 -13.79
C SER A 68 4.55 -1.11 -13.09
N SER A 69 4.94 -0.28 -12.13
CA SER A 69 6.12 -0.50 -11.28
C SER A 69 5.89 -1.57 -10.22
N LEU A 70 4.65 -1.72 -9.73
CA LEU A 70 4.27 -2.66 -8.66
C LEU A 70 3.92 -4.04 -9.22
N THR A 71 3.30 -4.09 -10.40
CA THR A 71 2.92 -5.33 -11.12
C THR A 71 4.12 -6.25 -11.41
N LEU A 72 5.34 -5.71 -11.43
CA LEU A 72 6.56 -6.52 -11.58
C LEU A 72 6.89 -7.39 -10.36
N VAL A 73 6.34 -7.09 -9.18
CA VAL A 73 6.57 -7.85 -7.93
C VAL A 73 5.78 -9.15 -7.89
N LEU A 74 4.61 -9.19 -8.56
CA LEU A 74 3.63 -10.28 -8.45
C LEU A 74 3.66 -11.26 -9.62
N ARG A 75 4.59 -11.11 -10.58
CA ARG A 75 4.76 -12.09 -11.66
C ARG A 75 5.65 -13.25 -11.19
N PRO A 76 5.19 -14.52 -11.36
CA PRO A 76 5.97 -15.70 -10.98
C PRO A 76 7.26 -15.84 -11.81
#